data_AF-A0A175Y207-F1
#
_entry.id   AF-A0A175Y207-F1
#
_cell.length_a   1.000
_cell.length_b   1.000
_cell.length_c   1.000
_cell.angle_alpha   90.00
_cell.angle_beta   90.00
_cell.angle_gamma   90.00
#
_symmetry.space_group_name_H-M   'P 1'
#
loop_
_entity.id
_entity.type
_entity.pdbx_description
1 polymer ?
#
loop_
_entity_poly.entity_id
_entity_poly.type
_entity_poly.pdbx_seq_one_letter_code
_entity_poly.pdbx_strand_id
1 'polypeptide(L)' 'MWTTVLTIIAITIPVLYCLARGIVDLRARRYGWGLIGVFSAVLLFLIPIPTNAIKVDLLFAGQ' A
#
# COMPACT_ATOMS: atom_id res chain seq x y z
N MET A 1 -10.40 5.84 -12.53
CA MET A 1 -11.16 4.90 -11.67
C MET A 1 -10.50 3.53 -11.67
N TRP A 2 -10.45 2.85 -12.82
CA TRP A 2 -9.84 1.52 -12.97
C TRP A 2 -8.37 1.44 -12.56
N THR A 3 -7.55 2.44 -12.92
CA THR A 3 -6.13 2.48 -12.56
C THR A 3 -5.91 2.47 -11.05
N THR A 4 -6.64 3.32 -10.31
CA THR A 4 -6.56 3.40 -8.85
C THR A 4 -6.96 2.09 -8.17
N VAL A 5 -8.01 1.43 -8.67
CA VAL A 5 -8.47 0.12 -8.17
C VAL A 5 -7.40 -0.96 -8.40
N LEU A 6 -6.78 -0.98 -9.59
CA LEU A 6 -5.69 -1.91 -9.88
C LEU A 6 -4.46 -1.66 -8.99
N THR A 7 -4.13 -0.40 -8.69
CA THR A 7 -3.02 -0.06 -7.78
C THR A 7 -3.28 -0.56 -6.36
N ILE A 8 -4.51 -0.41 -5.86
CA ILE A 8 -4.90 -0.90 -4.53
C ILE A 8 -4.78 -2.43 -4.46
N ILE A 9 -5.28 -3.16 -5.46
CA ILE A 9 -5.17 -4.63 -5.50
C ILE A 9 -3.70 -5.07 -5.57
N ALA A 10 -2.89 -4.41 -6.39
CA ALA A 10 -1.47 -4.70 -6.55
C ALA A 10 -0.66 -4.49 -5.27
N ILE A 11 -1.07 -3.58 -4.38
CA ILE A 11 -0.43 -3.37 -3.06
C ILE A 11 -1.00 -4.32 -2.00
N THR A 12 -2.31 -4.58 -2.02
CA THR A 12 -2.99 -5.37 -0.98
C THR A 12 -2.55 -6.83 -0.99
N ILE A 13 -2.41 -7.45 -2.17
CA ILE A 13 -1.98 -8.84 -2.31
C ILE A 13 -0.59 -9.09 -1.69
N PRO A 14 0.47 -8.34 -2.05
CA PRO A 14 1.78 -8.55 -1.46
C PRO A 14 1.83 -8.17 0.03
N VAL A 15 1.05 -7.19 0.49
CA VAL A 15 0.92 -6.90 1.94
C VAL A 15 0.39 -8.12 2.68
N LEU A 16 -0.71 -8.73 2.21
CA LEU A 16 -1.27 -9.94 2.83
C LEU A 16 -0.29 -11.12 2.79
N TYR A 17 0.41 -11.30 1.67
CA TYR A 17 1.44 -12.34 1.54
C TYR A 17 2.59 -12.13 2.52
N CYS A 18 3.11 -10.91 2.63
CA CYS A 18 4.20 -10.57 3.56
C CYS A 18 3.77 -10.76 5.02
N LEU A 19 2.51 -10.45 5.35
CA LEU A 19 1.95 -10.61 6.68
C LEU A 19 1.78 -12.10 7.04
N ALA A 20 1.21 -12.90 6.14
CA ALA A 20 1.08 -14.34 6.32
C ALA A 20 2.45 -15.03 6.44
N ARG A 21 3.40 -14.66 5.57
CA ARG A 21 4.76 -15.21 5.58
C ARG A 21 5.53 -14.79 6.84
N GLY A 22 5.40 -13.54 7.26
CA GLY A 22 5.94 -13.05 8.53
C GLY A 22 5.41 -13.83 9.74
N ILE A 23 4.10 -14.15 9.78
CA ILE A 23 3.52 -14.98 10.85
C ILE A 23 4.10 -16.40 10.83
N VAL A 24 4.26 -17.00 9.65
CA VAL A 24 4.87 -18.35 9.49
C VAL A 24 6.33 -18.34 9.93
N ASP A 25 7.11 -17.34 9.54
CA ASP A 25 8.53 -17.21 9.90
C ASP A 25 8.73 -16.91 11.40
N LEU A 26 7.84 -16.14 12.02
CA LEU A 26 7.80 -15.93 13.47
C LEU A 26 7.48 -17.22 14.22
N ARG A 27 6.52 -18.02 13.71
CA ARG A 27 6.22 -19.35 14.26
C ARG A 27 7.40 -20.31 14.14
N ALA A 28 8.18 -20.21 13.08
CA ALA A 28 9.38 -21.02 12.87
C ALA A 28 10.60 -20.56 13.71
N ARG A 29 10.44 -19.58 14.63
CA ARG A 29 11.54 -18.90 15.36
C ARG A 29 12.61 -18.31 14.44
N ARG A 30 12.33 -18.12 13.15
CA ARG A 30 13.24 -17.49 12.19
C ARG A 30 12.96 -15.99 12.16
N TYR A 31 13.35 -15.32 13.25
CA TYR A 31 13.13 -13.89 13.44
C TYR A 31 13.67 -13.02 12.30
N GLY A 32 14.80 -13.41 11.68
CA GLY A 32 15.35 -12.68 10.54
C GLY A 32 14.42 -12.64 9.33
N TRP A 33 13.77 -13.75 8.99
CA TRP A 33 12.84 -13.83 7.86
C TRP A 33 11.50 -13.14 8.17
N GLY A 34 11.04 -13.24 9.41
CA GLY A 34 9.86 -12.50 9.89
C GLY A 34 10.05 -10.98 9.80
N LEU A 35 11.24 -10.48 10.16
CA LEU A 35 11.55 -9.05 10.12
C LEU A 35 11.53 -8.52 8.68
N ILE A 36 12.09 -9.27 7.72
CA ILE A 36 12.09 -8.90 6.29
C ILE A 36 10.67 -8.82 5.75
N GLY A 37 9.79 -9.78 6.12
CA GLY A 37 8.38 -9.77 5.74
C GLY A 37 7.63 -8.53 6.26
N VAL A 38 7.82 -8.20 7.54
CA VAL A 38 7.20 -7.00 8.14
C VAL A 38 7.77 -5.72 7.51
N PHE A 39 9.08 -5.64 7.29
CA PHE A 39 9.73 -4.48 6.70
C PHE A 39 9.24 -4.21 5.26
N SER A 40 9.05 -5.28 4.48
CA SER A 40 8.48 -5.20 3.12
C SER A 40 7.04 -4.67 3.13
N ALA A 41 6.21 -5.10 4.08
CA ALA A 41 4.84 -4.60 4.22
C ALA A 41 4.81 -3.10 4.57
N VAL A 42 5.70 -2.66 5.46
CA VAL A 42 5.82 -1.23 5.83
C VAL A 42 6.27 -0.39 4.64
N LEU A 43 7.24 -0.87 3.86
CA LEU A 43 7.68 -0.20 2.64
C LEU A 43 6.56 -0.05 1.61
N LEU A 44 5.73 -1.07 1.44
CA LEU A 44 4.56 -1.02 0.55
C LEU A 44 3.52 0.01 1.01
N PHE A 45 3.32 0.17 2.32
CA PHE A 45 2.45 1.22 2.87
C PHE A 45 2.99 2.63 2.67
N LEU A 46 4.31 2.79 2.55
CA LEU A 46 4.94 4.08 2.33
C LEU A 46 4.89 4.54 0.87
N ILE A 47 4.47 3.67 -0.06
CA ILE A 47 4.35 4.03 -1.48
C ILE A 47 3.23 5.07 -1.63
N PRO A 48 3.53 6.30 -2.09
CA PRO A 48 2.53 7.32 -2.24
C PRO A 48 1.52 6.93 -3.34
N ILE A 49 0.24 6.94 -3.00
CA ILE A 49 -0.83 6.68 -3.96
C ILE A 49 -1.05 7.96 -4.78
N PRO A 50 -0.93 7.93 -6.12
CA PRO A 50 -1.15 9.10 -6.96
C PRO A 50 -2.63 9.49 -6.93
N THR A 51 -2.97 10.47 -6.08
CA THR A 51 -4.29 11.08 -6.03
C THR A 51 -4.34 12.26 -7.00
N ASN A 52 -5.07 12.11 -8.10
CA ASN A 52 -5.35 13.24 -8.99
C ASN A 52 -6.34 14.17 -8.27
N ALA A 53 -5.82 15.26 -7.68
CA ALA A 53 -6.65 16.30 -7.09
C ALA A 53 -7.33 17.09 -8.21
N ILE A 54 -8.61 16.81 -8.43
CA ILE A 54 -9.44 17.59 -9.35
C ILE A 54 -9.74 18.91 -8.65
N LYS A 55 -9.04 19.97 -9.06
CA LYS A 55 -9.40 21.33 -8.66
C LYS A 55 -10.63 21.74 -9.45
N VAL A 56 -11.74 21.93 -8.76
CA VAL A 56 -12.91 22.58 -9.34
C VAL A 56 -12.70 24.06 -9.14
N ASP A 57 -12.26 24.76 -10.19
CA ASP A 57 -12.32 26.21 -10.20
C ASP A 57 -13.80 26.60 -10.25
N LEU A 58 -14.33 26.95 -9.08
CA LEU A 58 -15.61 27.64 -9.01
C LEU A 58 -15.41 28.96 -9.74
N LEU A 59 -16.20 29.21 -10.78
CA LEU A 59 -16.27 30.50 -11.46
C LEU A 59 -16.77 31.55 -10.46
N PHE A 60 -15.90 32.02 -9.59
CA PHE A 60 -16.09 33.22 -8.79
C PHE A 60 -15.47 34.39 -9.53
N ALA A 61 -16.14 34.77 -10.61
CA ALA A 61 -16.16 36.09 -11.19
C ALA A 61 -17.50 36.15 -11.91
N GLY A 62 -18.56 36.78 -11.40
CA GLY A 62 -18.50 38.06 -10.73
C GLY A 62 -18.12 39.17 -11.72
N GLN A 63 -18.60 39.07 -12.98
CA GLN A 63 -18.91 40.18 -13.89
C GLN A 63 -20.05 39.78 -14.80
#